data_AF-A0A482UCW3-F1
#
_entry.id   AF-A0A482UCW3-F1
#
_cell.length_a   1.000
_cell.length_b   1.000
_cell.length_c   1.000
_cell.angle_alpha   90.00
_cell.angle_beta   90.00
_cell.angle_gamma   90.00
#
_symmetry.space_group_name_H-M   'P 1'
#
loop_
_entity.id
_entity.type
_entity.pdbx_description
1 polymer ?
#
loop_
_entity_poly.entity_id
_entity_poly.type
_entity_poly.pdbx_seq_one_letter_code
_entity_poly.pdbx_strand_id
1 'polypeptide(L)'
;MGLIGWDYLQDLYLRIFTHDGSGFNRQTGMLTVGRRFQEPFSAPFYEFDATLEFRPGAHGNSGFAIWLHHRYTSVEVFLGGKIQSLGMSLEEALAFWDTLQRYMDVTQPLPELPILEQFRHLDPTTAEHDRQSKRDRRRWRDMPYRVWERRGRAEMIKRNREYKWQEQPCILQAKIDPNLSIETYYRQQEAKGIQATPKGNDYDNIHRG
;
A
#
# COMPACT_ATOMS: atom_id res chain seq x y z
N MET A 1 39.15 -7.86 -7.39
CA MET A 1 39.35 -7.86 -5.92
C MET A 1 38.59 -6.68 -5.31
N GLY A 2 37.28 -6.81 -5.04
CA GLY A 2 36.51 -5.67 -4.53
C GLY A 2 35.01 -5.88 -4.32
N LEU A 3 34.57 -7.09 -3.95
CA LEU A 3 33.13 -7.38 -3.70
C LEU A 3 32.83 -7.98 -2.32
N ILE A 4 33.84 -8.24 -1.50
CA ILE A 4 33.65 -8.89 -0.19
C ILE A 4 33.05 -7.92 0.86
N GLY A 5 33.29 -6.61 0.75
CA GLY A 5 32.84 -5.63 1.74
C GLY A 5 31.36 -5.25 1.63
N TRP A 6 30.81 -5.21 0.42
CA TRP A 6 29.43 -4.74 0.22
C TRP A 6 28.39 -5.78 0.62
N ASP A 7 28.59 -7.03 0.20
CA ASP A 7 27.72 -8.14 0.56
C ASP A 7 27.75 -8.37 2.08
N TYR A 8 28.91 -8.19 2.72
CA TYR A 8 29.04 -8.27 4.18
C TYR A 8 28.30 -7.15 4.91
N LEU A 9 28.37 -5.90 4.42
CA LEU A 9 27.60 -4.79 5.01
C LEU A 9 26.10 -4.96 4.81
N GLN A 10 25.67 -5.49 3.67
CA GLN A 10 24.27 -5.81 3.40
C GLN A 10 23.78 -6.97 4.28
N ASP A 11 24.58 -8.02 4.46
CA ASP A 11 24.28 -9.13 5.37
C ASP A 11 24.20 -8.66 6.83
N LEU A 12 25.15 -7.84 7.29
CA LEU A 12 25.11 -7.25 8.63
C LEU A 12 23.86 -6.37 8.84
N TYR A 13 23.51 -5.56 7.84
CA TYR A 13 22.30 -4.75 7.86
C TYR A 13 21.03 -5.61 7.96
N LEU A 14 20.90 -6.66 7.14
CA LEU A 14 19.73 -7.55 7.13
C LEU A 14 19.64 -8.42 8.39
N ARG A 15 20.76 -8.72 9.07
CA ARG A 15 20.77 -9.41 10.37
C ARG A 15 20.24 -8.53 11.51
N ILE A 16 20.45 -7.21 11.43
CA ILE A 16 20.01 -6.25 12.45
C ILE A 16 18.56 -5.80 12.17
N PHE A 17 18.22 -5.58 10.91
CA PHE A 17 16.91 -5.10 10.48
C PHE A 17 16.15 -6.21 9.76
N THR A 18 15.19 -6.83 10.46
CA THR A 18 14.30 -7.85 9.86
C THR A 18 13.37 -7.28 8.80
N HIS A 19 13.03 -5.99 8.93
CA HIS A 19 12.20 -5.23 8.02
C HIS A 19 12.82 -3.85 7.78
N ASP A 20 12.58 -3.28 6.61
CA ASP A 20 13.08 -1.96 6.22
C ASP A 20 12.37 -0.79 6.93
N GLY A 21 11.42 -1.08 7.81
CA GLY A 21 10.58 -0.09 8.49
C GLY A 21 9.46 0.47 7.61
N SER A 22 9.30 -0.03 6.38
CA SER A 22 8.19 0.34 5.52
C SER A 22 6.91 -0.36 5.97
N GLY A 23 5.77 0.33 5.91
CA GLY A 23 4.50 -0.26 6.29
C GLY A 23 3.31 0.63 5.99
N PHE A 24 2.19 -0.04 5.72
CA PHE A 24 0.87 0.57 5.61
C PHE A 24 0.16 0.42 6.96
N ASN A 25 -0.06 1.52 7.65
CA ASN A 25 -0.77 1.51 8.93
C ASN A 25 -2.23 1.91 8.72
N ARG A 26 -3.12 0.91 8.79
CA ARG A 26 -4.56 1.10 8.68
C ARG A 26 -5.14 2.00 9.79
N GLN A 27 -4.67 1.88 11.02
CA GLN A 27 -5.23 2.63 12.16
C GLN A 27 -4.91 4.12 12.10
N THR A 28 -3.68 4.46 11.68
CA THR A 28 -3.25 5.85 11.55
C THR A 28 -3.49 6.43 10.16
N GLY A 29 -3.73 5.58 9.15
CA GLY A 29 -3.82 5.97 7.75
C GLY A 29 -2.47 6.38 7.12
N MET A 30 -1.35 6.11 7.81
CA MET A 30 -0.02 6.52 7.38
C MET A 30 0.65 5.45 6.53
N LEU A 31 1.35 5.90 5.48
CA LEU A 31 2.32 5.12 4.73
C LEU A 31 3.72 5.52 5.17
N THR A 32 4.45 4.57 5.74
CA THR A 32 5.86 4.73 6.06
C THR A 32 6.72 3.97 5.06
N VAL A 33 7.79 4.60 4.59
CA VAL A 33 8.73 4.07 3.61
C VAL A 33 10.12 4.19 4.18
N GLY A 34 10.76 3.05 4.40
CA GLY A 34 12.17 2.98 4.78
C GLY A 34 13.06 3.50 3.67
N ARG A 35 13.96 4.44 4.00
CA ARG A 35 14.98 4.96 3.08
C ARG A 35 16.34 4.51 3.57
N ARG A 36 17.18 4.06 2.63
CA ARG A 36 18.51 3.57 2.98
C ARG A 36 19.38 4.72 3.49
N PHE A 37 19.96 4.56 4.67
CA PHE A 37 20.82 5.56 5.33
C PHE A 37 20.15 6.93 5.56
N GLN A 38 18.82 7.00 5.53
CA GLN A 38 18.05 8.21 5.82
C GLN A 38 16.90 7.87 6.77
N GLU A 39 16.32 8.89 7.39
CA GLU A 39 15.11 8.69 8.18
C GLU A 39 13.95 8.18 7.30
N PRO A 40 13.11 7.26 7.82
CA PRO A 40 11.93 6.81 7.10
C PRO A 40 11.04 7.98 6.70
N PHE A 41 10.46 7.90 5.51
CA PHE A 41 9.47 8.86 5.05
C PHE A 41 8.08 8.37 5.47
N SER A 42 7.36 9.15 6.28
CA SER A 42 5.99 8.83 6.70
C SER A 42 5.05 9.97 6.28
N ALA A 43 4.01 9.63 5.54
CA ALA A 43 2.96 10.59 5.15
C ALA A 43 1.61 9.87 5.08
N PRO A 44 0.49 10.60 5.24
CA PRO A 44 -0.83 10.02 5.06
C PRO A 44 -1.02 9.42 3.67
N PHE A 45 -1.68 8.26 3.59
CA PHE A 45 -1.82 7.51 2.35
C PHE A 45 -2.61 8.27 1.27
N TYR A 46 -3.56 9.10 1.65
CA TYR A 46 -4.36 9.89 0.72
C TYR A 46 -3.57 11.04 0.04
N GLU A 47 -2.34 11.30 0.46
CA GLU A 47 -1.42 12.26 -0.18
C GLU A 47 -0.62 11.65 -1.34
N PHE A 48 -0.74 10.34 -1.54
CA PHE A 48 -0.07 9.64 -2.62
C PHE A 48 -1.01 9.45 -3.81
N ASP A 49 -0.50 9.71 -5.02
CA ASP A 49 -1.19 9.39 -6.26
C ASP A 49 -0.66 8.08 -6.82
N ALA A 50 -1.57 7.19 -7.23
CA ALA A 50 -1.22 5.91 -7.80
C ALA A 50 -1.14 5.98 -9.32
N THR A 51 -0.04 5.49 -9.89
CA THR A 51 0.11 5.30 -11.34
C THR A 51 0.37 3.84 -11.66
N LEU A 52 0.02 3.44 -12.88
CA LEU A 52 0.21 2.08 -13.38
C LEU A 52 1.25 2.09 -14.50
N GLU A 53 2.36 1.39 -14.30
CA GLU A 53 3.43 1.25 -15.28
C GLU A 53 3.35 -0.14 -15.95
N PHE A 54 3.33 -0.18 -17.28
CA PHE A 54 3.52 -1.42 -18.03
C PHE A 54 5.01 -1.77 -18.09
N ARG A 55 5.37 -2.95 -17.57
CA ARG A 55 6.75 -3.44 -17.51
C ARG A 55 6.93 -4.60 -18.49
N PRO A 56 7.63 -4.38 -19.62
CA PRO A 56 8.04 -5.49 -20.47
C PRO A 56 9.15 -6.28 -19.78
N GLY A 57 8.97 -7.59 -19.63
CA GLY A 57 9.98 -8.50 -19.12
C GLY A 57 10.85 -9.07 -20.24
N ALA A 58 12.08 -9.45 -19.88
CA ALA A 58 13.11 -9.88 -20.83
C ALA A 58 12.74 -11.11 -21.68
N HIS A 59 11.85 -11.98 -21.19
CA HIS A 59 11.47 -13.24 -21.84
C HIS A 59 10.05 -13.21 -22.43
N GLY A 60 9.52 -12.01 -22.73
CA GLY A 60 8.15 -11.85 -23.26
C GLY A 60 7.05 -11.96 -22.19
N ASN A 61 7.40 -12.22 -20.94
CA ASN A 61 6.50 -11.97 -19.82
C ASN A 61 6.34 -10.45 -19.66
N SER A 62 5.13 -9.95 -19.53
CA SER A 62 4.86 -8.55 -19.25
C SER A 62 3.88 -8.44 -18.10
N GLY A 63 4.02 -7.39 -17.31
CA GLY A 63 3.14 -7.16 -16.18
C GLY A 63 2.97 -5.69 -15.90
N PHE A 64 1.95 -5.38 -15.12
CA PHE A 64 1.73 -4.04 -14.63
C PHE A 64 2.29 -3.91 -13.22
N ALA A 65 2.90 -2.78 -12.92
CA ALA A 65 3.35 -2.43 -11.59
C ALA A 65 2.74 -1.10 -11.15
N ILE A 66 2.45 -0.99 -9.85
CA ILE A 66 1.88 0.21 -9.27
C ILE A 66 2.99 1.04 -8.63
N TRP A 67 2.97 2.34 -8.92
CA TRP A 67 3.76 3.34 -8.24
C TRP A 67 2.87 4.23 -7.40
N LEU A 68 3.37 4.63 -6.23
CA LEU A 68 2.77 5.69 -5.42
C LEU A 68 3.69 6.89 -5.43
N HIS A 69 3.20 8.03 -5.89
CA HIS A 69 3.94 9.28 -5.94
C HIS A 69 3.39 10.20 -4.86
N HIS A 70 4.24 10.65 -3.96
CA HIS A 70 3.82 11.65 -2.98
C HIS A 70 3.62 13.00 -3.69
N ARG A 71 2.48 13.66 -3.48
CA ARG A 71 2.14 14.90 -4.21
C ARG A 71 3.09 16.06 -4.00
N TYR A 72 3.61 16.18 -2.78
CA TYR A 72 4.33 17.38 -2.34
C TYR A 72 5.85 17.19 -2.28
N THR A 73 6.36 16.00 -2.59
CA THR A 73 7.79 15.68 -2.56
C THR A 73 8.14 14.75 -3.71
N SER A 74 9.43 14.60 -4.04
CA SER A 74 9.91 13.63 -5.04
C SER A 74 9.93 12.17 -4.56
N VAL A 75 9.23 11.83 -3.47
CA VAL A 75 9.20 10.48 -2.94
C VAL A 75 8.25 9.61 -3.77
N GLU A 76 8.80 8.51 -4.27
CA GLU A 76 8.08 7.53 -5.05
C GLU A 76 8.25 6.14 -4.43
N VAL A 77 7.17 5.36 -4.43
CA VAL A 77 7.13 4.01 -3.86
C VAL A 77 6.75 3.02 -4.94
N PHE A 78 7.70 2.17 -5.29
CA PHE A 78 7.47 1.06 -6.20
C PHE A 78 6.87 -0.14 -5.47
N LEU A 79 5.58 -0.44 -5.68
CA LEU A 79 4.92 -1.55 -5.00
C LEU A 79 5.40 -2.92 -5.51
N GLY A 80 5.81 -3.01 -6.78
CA GLY A 80 6.36 -4.22 -7.40
C GLY A 80 7.65 -4.74 -6.75
N GLY A 81 8.38 -3.88 -6.04
CA GLY A 81 9.60 -4.24 -5.30
C GLY A 81 9.37 -4.47 -3.81
N LYS A 82 8.12 -4.35 -3.34
CA LYS A 82 7.75 -4.42 -1.93
C LYS A 82 6.72 -5.53 -1.70
N ILE A 83 5.47 -5.28 -2.10
CA ILE A 83 4.31 -6.09 -1.73
C ILE A 83 3.59 -6.69 -2.94
N GLN A 84 3.68 -6.04 -4.10
CA GLN A 84 3.03 -6.50 -5.31
C GLN A 84 3.88 -7.59 -5.98
N SER A 85 3.24 -8.69 -6.38
CA SER A 85 3.91 -9.68 -7.24
C SER A 85 4.22 -9.08 -8.61
N LEU A 86 5.45 -9.26 -9.08
CA LEU A 86 5.82 -8.92 -10.45
C LEU A 86 5.05 -9.82 -11.43
N GLY A 87 4.68 -9.27 -12.59
CA GLY A 87 3.98 -10.02 -13.65
C GLY A 87 2.46 -10.10 -13.52
N MET A 88 1.82 -9.22 -12.72
CA MET A 88 0.36 -9.14 -12.68
C MET A 88 -0.22 -8.67 -14.01
N SER A 89 -1.37 -9.24 -14.41
CA SER A 89 -2.19 -8.67 -15.48
C SER A 89 -2.75 -7.29 -15.07
N LEU A 90 -3.33 -6.56 -16.03
CA LEU A 90 -3.96 -5.27 -15.74
C LEU A 90 -5.04 -5.40 -14.66
N GLU A 91 -5.92 -6.39 -14.81
CA GLU A 91 -7.05 -6.62 -13.89
C GLU A 91 -6.59 -7.11 -12.52
N GLU A 92 -5.50 -7.87 -12.46
CA GLU A 92 -4.88 -8.28 -11.19
C GLU A 92 -4.27 -7.08 -10.47
N ALA A 93 -3.58 -6.19 -11.20
CA ALA A 93 -3.03 -4.96 -10.63
C ALA A 93 -4.15 -4.02 -10.14
N LEU A 94 -5.23 -3.87 -10.89
CA LEU A 94 -6.41 -3.08 -10.48
C LEU A 94 -7.10 -3.69 -9.24
N ALA A 95 -7.25 -5.02 -9.18
CA ALA A 95 -7.79 -5.72 -8.02
C ALA A 95 -6.89 -5.58 -6.79
N PHE A 96 -5.57 -5.60 -6.99
CA PHE A 96 -4.60 -5.37 -5.94
C PHE A 96 -4.66 -3.92 -5.42
N TRP A 97 -4.78 -2.94 -6.30
CA TRP A 97 -4.96 -1.54 -5.93
C TRP A 97 -6.23 -1.34 -5.08
N ASP A 98 -7.36 -1.88 -5.52
CA ASP A 98 -8.62 -1.80 -4.79
C ASP A 98 -8.55 -2.49 -3.42
N THR A 99 -7.83 -3.62 -3.34
CA THR A 99 -7.54 -4.30 -2.09
C THR A 99 -6.71 -3.43 -1.13
N LEU A 100 -5.70 -2.72 -1.64
CA LEU A 100 -4.87 -1.83 -0.84
C LEU A 100 -5.66 -0.62 -0.33
N GLN A 101 -6.50 -0.03 -1.18
CA GLN A 101 -7.40 1.05 -0.77
C GLN A 101 -8.36 0.61 0.33
N ARG A 102 -9.02 -0.54 0.16
CA ARG A 102 -9.93 -1.12 1.18
C ARG A 102 -9.20 -1.47 2.48
N TYR A 103 -7.94 -1.88 2.41
CA TYR A 103 -7.10 -2.10 3.59
C TYR A 103 -6.80 -0.79 4.34
N MET A 104 -6.57 0.31 3.63
CA MET A 104 -6.32 1.62 4.26
C MET A 104 -7.61 2.33 4.74
N ASP A 105 -8.75 1.98 4.17
CA ASP A 105 -10.05 2.53 4.56
C ASP A 105 -10.64 1.83 5.79
N VAL A 106 -10.62 2.51 6.94
CA VAL A 106 -11.19 2.01 8.20
C VAL A 106 -12.71 1.91 8.20
N THR A 107 -13.38 2.62 7.28
CA THR A 107 -14.85 2.60 7.15
C THR A 107 -15.37 1.34 6.48
N GLN A 108 -14.51 0.66 5.73
CA GLN A 108 -14.81 -0.59 5.04
C GLN A 108 -14.20 -1.79 5.78
N PRO A 109 -14.80 -2.99 5.69
CA PRO A 109 -14.20 -4.20 6.24
C PRO A 109 -12.89 -4.54 5.52
N LEU A 110 -11.98 -5.20 6.22
CA LEU A 110 -10.72 -5.67 5.67
C LEU A 110 -10.96 -6.53 4.42
N PRO A 111 -10.11 -6.41 3.39
CA PRO A 111 -10.26 -7.21 2.19
C PRO A 111 -10.07 -8.71 2.47
N GLU A 112 -10.69 -9.55 1.64
CA GLU A 112 -10.61 -11.00 1.72
C GLU A 112 -9.24 -11.51 1.25
N LEU A 113 -8.28 -11.56 2.16
CA LEU A 113 -6.95 -12.13 1.93
C LEU A 113 -6.61 -13.18 2.99
N PRO A 114 -5.94 -14.30 2.62
CA PRO A 114 -5.49 -15.30 3.58
C PRO A 114 -4.61 -14.72 4.70
N ILE A 115 -3.71 -13.78 4.37
CA ILE A 115 -2.81 -13.15 5.34
C ILE A 115 -3.53 -12.31 6.39
N LEU A 116 -4.69 -11.75 6.04
CA LEU A 116 -5.48 -10.90 6.93
C LEU A 116 -6.43 -11.70 7.82
N GLU A 117 -6.70 -12.97 7.52
CA GLU A 117 -7.67 -13.81 8.25
C GLU A 117 -7.42 -13.80 9.76
N GLN A 118 -6.16 -13.93 10.17
CA GLN A 118 -5.79 -13.95 11.58
C GLN A 118 -6.06 -12.62 12.31
N PHE A 119 -6.14 -11.50 11.58
CA PHE A 119 -6.30 -10.17 12.16
C PHE A 119 -7.73 -9.63 12.07
N ARG A 120 -8.63 -10.29 11.33
CA ARG A 120 -9.99 -9.78 11.08
C ARG A 120 -10.80 -9.51 12.35
N HIS A 121 -10.59 -10.32 13.39
CA HIS A 121 -11.27 -10.16 14.67
C HIS A 121 -10.77 -8.98 15.51
N LEU A 122 -9.62 -8.40 15.15
CA LEU A 122 -9.04 -7.23 15.82
C LEU A 122 -9.59 -5.91 15.26
N ASP A 123 -10.12 -5.92 14.03
CA ASP A 123 -10.70 -4.74 13.38
C ASP A 123 -12.22 -4.69 13.66
N PRO A 124 -12.73 -3.65 14.33
CA PRO A 124 -14.13 -3.60 14.78
C PRO A 124 -15.11 -3.56 13.60
N THR A 125 -14.79 -2.81 12.54
CA THR A 125 -15.60 -2.73 11.31
C THR A 125 -15.72 -4.10 10.65
N THR A 126 -14.59 -4.81 10.54
CA THR A 126 -14.54 -6.16 9.97
C THR A 126 -15.25 -7.18 10.83
N ALA A 127 -15.08 -7.13 12.15
CA ALA A 127 -15.72 -8.05 13.08
C ALA A 127 -17.25 -7.94 13.02
N GLU A 128 -17.79 -6.73 12.94
CA GLU A 128 -19.23 -6.50 12.78
C GLU A 128 -19.74 -7.01 11.44
N HIS A 129 -19.04 -6.70 10.34
CA HIS A 129 -19.38 -7.20 9.01
C HIS A 129 -19.36 -8.73 8.93
N ASP A 130 -18.34 -9.37 9.51
CA ASP A 130 -18.20 -10.84 9.54
C ASP A 130 -19.31 -11.49 10.37
N ARG A 131 -19.76 -10.84 11.46
CA ARG A 131 -20.90 -11.27 12.28
C ARG A 131 -22.22 -11.23 11.48
N GLN A 132 -22.45 -10.15 10.74
CA GLN A 132 -23.66 -9.97 9.92
C GLN A 132 -23.70 -10.94 8.73
N SER A 133 -22.57 -11.11 8.04
CA SER A 133 -22.44 -12.00 6.89
C SER A 133 -22.32 -13.48 7.24
N LYS A 134 -22.22 -13.82 8.53
CA LYS A 134 -21.98 -15.19 9.05
C LYS A 134 -20.76 -15.85 8.38
N ARG A 135 -19.73 -15.07 8.13
CA ARG A 135 -18.49 -15.53 7.50
C ARG A 135 -17.75 -16.50 8.43
N ASP A 136 -17.27 -17.61 7.86
CA ASP A 136 -16.44 -18.56 8.60
C ASP A 136 -15.09 -17.93 8.98
N ARG A 137 -14.75 -17.96 10.27
CA ARG A 137 -13.51 -17.42 10.84
C ARG A 137 -12.25 -18.10 10.30
N ARG A 138 -12.35 -19.37 9.88
CA ARG A 138 -11.23 -20.17 9.38
C ARG A 138 -11.34 -20.49 7.88
N ARG A 139 -12.15 -19.71 7.15
CA ARG A 139 -12.42 -19.91 5.71
C ARG A 139 -11.16 -20.22 4.90
N TRP A 140 -10.11 -19.41 5.04
CA TRP A 140 -8.86 -19.58 4.27
C TRP A 140 -7.99 -20.69 4.84
N ARG A 141 -7.90 -20.81 6.16
CA ARG A 141 -7.14 -21.88 6.83
C ARG A 141 -7.67 -23.28 6.52
N ASP A 142 -8.99 -23.42 6.44
CA ASP A 142 -9.65 -24.71 6.23
C ASP A 142 -9.88 -25.01 4.73
N MET A 143 -9.63 -24.03 3.85
CA MET A 143 -9.66 -24.23 2.40
C MET A 143 -8.41 -25.00 1.92
N PRO A 144 -8.55 -26.22 1.38
CA PRO A 144 -7.40 -26.97 0.89
C PRO A 144 -6.79 -26.28 -0.33
N TYR A 145 -5.46 -26.17 -0.39
CA TYR A 145 -4.75 -25.55 -1.51
C TYR A 145 -5.16 -26.13 -2.87
N ARG A 146 -5.34 -27.46 -2.98
CA ARG A 146 -5.78 -28.13 -4.22
C ARG A 146 -7.18 -27.73 -4.70
N VAL A 147 -8.04 -27.24 -3.79
CA VAL A 147 -9.36 -26.72 -4.13
C VAL A 147 -9.24 -25.29 -4.66
N TRP A 148 -8.44 -24.46 -3.98
CA TRP A 148 -8.11 -23.12 -4.43
C TRP A 148 -7.48 -23.12 -5.82
N GLU A 149 -6.48 -23.97 -6.05
CA GLU A 149 -5.76 -24.07 -7.32
C GLU A 149 -6.67 -24.50 -8.48
N ARG A 150 -7.54 -25.49 -8.27
CA ARG A 150 -8.39 -26.05 -9.33
C ARG A 150 -9.61 -25.19 -9.69
N ARG A 151 -10.18 -24.46 -8.73
CA ARG A 151 -11.44 -23.71 -8.93
C ARG A 151 -11.30 -22.24 -8.54
N GLY A 152 -10.86 -21.98 -7.31
CA GLY A 152 -10.82 -20.64 -6.74
C GLY A 152 -9.97 -19.64 -7.54
N ARG A 153 -8.80 -20.05 -8.04
CA ARG A 153 -7.94 -19.19 -8.86
C ARG A 153 -8.60 -18.80 -10.18
N ALA A 154 -9.18 -19.77 -10.90
CA ALA A 154 -9.81 -19.51 -12.19
C ALA A 154 -11.07 -18.63 -12.04
N GLU A 155 -11.88 -18.89 -11.02
CA GLU A 155 -13.05 -18.09 -10.68
C GLU A 155 -12.67 -16.65 -10.29
N MET A 156 -11.62 -16.49 -9.49
CA MET A 156 -11.09 -15.17 -9.12
C MET A 156 -10.61 -14.39 -10.35
N ILE A 157 -9.83 -15.02 -11.23
CA ILE A 157 -9.34 -14.38 -12.47
C ILE A 157 -10.53 -13.98 -13.35
N LYS A 158 -11.52 -14.87 -13.52
CA LYS A 158 -12.72 -14.58 -14.29
C LYS A 158 -13.48 -13.38 -13.71
N ARG A 159 -13.73 -13.37 -12.39
CA ARG A 159 -14.38 -12.26 -11.70
C ARG A 159 -13.63 -10.94 -11.88
N ASN A 160 -12.31 -10.96 -11.74
CA ASN A 160 -11.51 -9.74 -11.90
C ASN A 160 -11.56 -9.21 -13.34
N ARG A 161 -11.63 -10.09 -14.35
CA ARG A 161 -11.80 -9.69 -15.75
C ARG A 161 -13.18 -9.11 -16.07
N GLU A 162 -14.22 -9.65 -15.44
CA GLU A 162 -15.60 -9.23 -15.66
C GLU A 162 -15.97 -7.99 -14.83
N TYR A 163 -15.19 -7.66 -13.80
CA TYR A 163 -15.42 -6.51 -12.95
C TYR A 163 -15.15 -5.20 -13.69
N LYS A 164 -16.05 -4.23 -13.49
CA LYS A 164 -15.91 -2.89 -14.05
C LYS A 164 -15.03 -2.02 -13.15
N TRP A 165 -13.74 -2.04 -13.43
CA TRP A 165 -12.77 -1.25 -12.68
C TRP A 165 -12.96 0.26 -12.90
N GLN A 166 -12.53 1.05 -11.91
CA GLN A 166 -12.51 2.53 -11.95
C GLN A 166 -13.89 3.23 -12.00
N GLU A 167 -15.00 2.53 -11.74
CA GLU A 167 -16.32 3.16 -11.62
C GLU A 167 -16.60 3.75 -10.22
N GLN A 168 -15.99 3.20 -9.18
CA GLN A 168 -16.21 3.60 -7.79
C GLN A 168 -15.26 4.72 -7.37
N PRO A 169 -15.67 5.60 -6.42
CA PRO A 169 -14.80 6.66 -5.91
C PRO A 169 -13.56 6.08 -5.22
N CYS A 170 -12.41 6.69 -5.50
CA CYS A 170 -11.12 6.36 -4.89
C CYS A 170 -11.03 7.01 -3.50
N ILE A 171 -10.39 6.34 -2.53
CA ILE A 171 -10.09 6.95 -1.22
C ILE A 171 -9.10 8.12 -1.36
N LEU A 172 -8.28 8.10 -2.41
CA LEU A 172 -7.37 9.20 -2.72
C LEU A 172 -8.18 10.42 -3.17
N GLN A 173 -8.16 11.47 -2.37
CA GLN A 173 -8.81 12.74 -2.70
C GLN A 173 -7.90 13.53 -3.62
N ALA A 174 -8.32 13.97 -4.81
CA ALA A 174 -7.45 14.68 -5.76
C ALA A 174 -6.84 16.00 -5.21
N LYS A 175 -7.53 16.67 -4.28
CA LYS A 175 -7.06 17.83 -3.52
C LYS A 175 -7.84 17.94 -2.22
N ILE A 176 -7.15 18.20 -1.11
CA ILE A 176 -7.74 18.29 0.23
C ILE A 176 -8.55 19.59 0.36
N ASP A 177 -7.97 20.71 -0.12
CA ASP A 177 -8.65 21.98 -0.32
C ASP A 177 -7.83 22.82 -1.35
N PRO A 178 -8.43 23.27 -2.47
CA PRO A 178 -7.74 24.14 -3.44
C PRO A 178 -7.24 25.47 -2.87
N ASN A 179 -7.85 25.95 -1.78
CA ASN A 179 -7.58 27.26 -1.19
C ASN A 179 -6.52 27.19 -0.07
N LEU A 180 -6.15 26.00 0.38
CA LEU A 180 -5.21 25.80 1.48
C LEU A 180 -3.77 25.72 0.95
N SER A 181 -2.86 26.53 1.51
CA SER A 181 -1.43 26.38 1.22
C SER A 181 -0.90 25.08 1.83
N ILE A 182 0.12 24.47 1.18
CA ILE A 182 0.75 23.22 1.66
C ILE A 182 1.30 23.41 3.08
N GLU A 183 1.89 24.57 3.37
CA GLU A 183 2.32 24.93 4.73
C GLU A 183 1.16 24.89 5.72
N THR A 184 0.06 25.59 5.44
CA THR A 184 -1.08 25.69 6.37
C THR A 184 -1.70 24.31 6.60
N TYR A 185 -1.73 23.47 5.57
CA TYR A 185 -2.15 22.09 5.67
C TYR A 185 -1.30 21.27 6.66
N TYR A 186 0.03 21.23 6.48
CA TYR A 186 0.89 20.47 7.39
C TYR A 186 0.89 21.04 8.81
N ARG A 187 0.77 22.36 9.00
CA ARG A 187 0.56 22.96 10.32
C ARG A 187 -0.71 22.45 11.02
N GLN A 188 -1.80 22.31 10.27
CA GLN A 188 -3.04 21.76 10.81
C GLN A 188 -2.88 20.26 11.16
N GLN A 189 -2.10 19.50 10.38
CA GLN A 189 -1.80 18.11 10.70
C GLN A 189 -0.93 17.97 11.95
N GLU A 190 0.10 18.80 12.08
CA GLU A 190 0.95 18.89 13.27
C GLU A 190 0.09 19.21 14.51
N ALA A 191 -0.85 20.15 14.39
CA ALA A 191 -1.80 20.48 15.46
C ALA A 191 -2.75 19.33 15.82
N LYS A 192 -3.08 18.45 14.86
CA LYS A 192 -3.83 17.21 15.08
C LYS A 192 -2.97 16.07 15.67
N GLY A 193 -1.67 16.30 15.87
CA GLY A 193 -0.73 15.31 16.38
C GLY A 193 -0.27 14.28 15.34
N ILE A 194 -0.53 14.51 14.04
CA ILE A 194 -0.04 13.63 12.97
C ILE A 194 1.44 13.96 12.75
N GLN A 195 2.30 12.96 12.96
CA GLN A 195 3.74 13.08 12.73
C GLN A 195 4.08 12.64 11.30
N ALA A 196 3.95 13.56 10.35
CA ALA A 196 4.44 13.36 8.98
C ALA A 196 5.91 13.79 8.86
N THR A 197 6.63 13.20 7.90
CA THR A 197 8.01 13.58 7.58
C THR A 197 8.09 14.97 6.94
N PRO A 198 7.25 15.33 5.95
CA PRO A 198 7.12 16.71 5.53
C PRO A 198 6.51 17.55 6.66
N LYS A 199 7.15 18.66 6.99
CA LYS A 199 6.70 19.60 8.02
C LYS A 199 6.21 20.89 7.39
N GLY A 200 5.40 21.66 8.12
CA GLY A 200 4.93 22.96 7.65
C GLY A 200 6.09 23.89 7.24
N ASN A 201 7.19 23.88 8.00
CA ASN A 201 8.38 24.68 7.73
C ASN A 201 9.04 24.36 6.38
N ASP A 202 8.91 23.15 5.86
CA ASP A 202 9.56 22.74 4.61
C ASP A 202 8.94 23.42 3.38
N TYR A 203 7.75 24.01 3.56
CA TYR A 203 6.96 24.64 2.51
C TYR A 203 6.76 26.14 2.71
N ASP A 204 7.40 26.75 3.72
CA ASP A 204 7.31 28.18 3.90
C ASP A 204 8.03 28.95 2.78
N ASN A 205 7.59 30.17 2.52
CA ASN A 205 8.20 31.02 1.49
C ASN A 205 9.55 31.61 1.92
N ILE A 206 10.01 31.37 3.15
CA ILE A 206 11.19 31.98 3.75
C ILE A 206 12.43 31.11 3.51
N HIS A 207 12.28 29.79 3.45
CA HIS A 207 13.35 28.82 3.28
C HIS A 207 13.52 28.29 1.84
N ARG A 208 12.77 28.84 0.86
CA ARG A 208 12.92 28.58 -0.59
C ARG A 208 13.97 29.47 -1.29
N GLY A 209 14.95 29.96 -0.54
CA GLY A 209 16.08 30.76 -1.06
C GLY A 209 17.05 29.94 -1.90
#